data_AF-A0A7K4ABG4-F1
#
_entry.id   AF-A0A7K4ABG4-F1
#
_cell.length_a   1.000
_cell.length_b   1.000
_cell.length_c   1.000
_cell.angle_alpha   90.00
_cell.angle_beta   90.00
_cell.angle_gamma   90.00
#
_symmetry.space_group_name_H-M   'P 1'
#
loop_
_entity.id
_entity.type
_entity.pdbx_description
1 polymer ?
#
loop_
_entity_poly.entity_id
_entity_poly.type
_entity_poly.pdbx_seq_one_letter_code
_entity_poly.pdbx_strand_id
1 'polypeptide(L)'
;MAEYRMDENFEDRVAELRQKFGSLLDDQVLHRIAREERGNNMAPKKIADIGDREEVSVVVKVVRINETKTFQKRTGGEGRVRNINVEDETGTCRLTLWDDDVSLPEDMNIEIGTQLKLTDCYTKHTDFGLDISKGRKGKIELE
;
A
#
# COMPACT_ATOMS: atom_id res chain seq x y z
N MET A 1 1.20 -26.29 -16.61
CA MET A 1 0.43 -25.58 -17.64
C MET A 1 -0.69 -24.84 -16.90
N ALA A 2 -0.47 -23.59 -16.51
CA ALA A 2 -1.49 -22.79 -15.83
C ALA A 2 -2.13 -21.86 -16.87
N GLU A 3 -3.43 -22.03 -17.11
CA GLU A 3 -4.22 -21.19 -18.00
C GLU A 3 -4.27 -19.76 -17.46
N TYR A 4 -3.67 -18.83 -18.21
CA TYR A 4 -3.81 -17.39 -18.00
C TYR A 4 -5.16 -16.97 -18.58
N ARG A 5 -6.17 -16.85 -17.71
CA ARG A 5 -7.46 -16.24 -18.06
C ARG A 5 -7.19 -14.77 -18.38
N MET A 6 -7.10 -14.42 -19.67
CA MET A 6 -6.95 -13.05 -20.14
C MET A 6 -8.26 -12.29 -19.88
N ASP A 7 -8.24 -11.36 -18.93
CA ASP A 7 -9.35 -10.45 -18.66
C ASP A 7 -9.56 -9.47 -19.84
N GLU A 8 -10.75 -9.41 -20.41
CA GLU A 8 -11.16 -8.52 -21.53
C GLU A 8 -10.76 -7.04 -21.31
N ASN A 9 -10.78 -6.56 -20.06
CA ASN A 9 -10.43 -5.19 -19.69
C ASN A 9 -8.93 -4.82 -19.88
N PHE A 10 -8.04 -5.80 -20.11
CA PHE A 10 -6.60 -5.55 -20.30
C PHE A 10 -6.29 -5.09 -21.73
N GLU A 11 -6.86 -5.77 -22.73
CA GLU A 11 -6.63 -5.43 -24.13
C GLU A 11 -7.25 -4.08 -24.50
N ASP A 12 -8.41 -3.74 -23.94
CA ASP A 12 -9.04 -2.43 -24.14
C ASP A 12 -8.13 -1.27 -23.68
N ARG A 13 -7.41 -1.45 -22.57
CA ARG A 13 -6.51 -0.42 -22.04
C ARG A 13 -5.20 -0.33 -22.81
N VAL A 14 -4.65 -1.46 -23.24
CA VAL A 14 -3.50 -1.49 -24.17
C VAL A 14 -3.88 -0.80 -25.48
N ALA A 15 -5.10 -1.02 -25.98
CA ALA A 15 -5.61 -0.35 -27.17
C ALA A 15 -5.76 1.18 -26.98
N GLU A 16 -6.24 1.64 -25.81
CA GLU A 16 -6.28 3.07 -25.47
C GLU A 16 -4.89 3.69 -25.46
N LEU A 17 -3.93 3.04 -24.78
CA LEU A 17 -2.57 3.55 -24.69
C LEU A 17 -1.86 3.54 -26.05
N ARG A 18 -2.13 2.55 -26.92
CA ARG A 18 -1.70 2.55 -28.33
C ARG A 18 -2.28 3.74 -29.08
N GLN A 19 -3.55 4.06 -28.87
CA GLN A 19 -4.18 5.18 -29.56
C GLN A 19 -3.60 6.53 -29.09
N LYS A 20 -3.20 6.61 -27.80
CA LYS A 20 -2.67 7.81 -27.17
C LYS A 20 -1.18 8.05 -27.42
N PHE A 21 -0.38 6.99 -27.49
CA PHE A 21 1.07 7.07 -27.66
C PHE A 21 1.55 6.56 -29.03
N GLY A 22 0.66 6.03 -29.87
CA GLY A 22 0.97 5.60 -31.24
C GLY A 22 2.14 4.63 -31.29
N SER A 23 3.08 4.86 -32.21
CA SER A 23 4.30 4.06 -32.37
C SER A 23 5.48 4.54 -31.52
N LEU A 24 5.29 5.50 -30.61
CA LEU A 24 6.37 5.95 -29.70
C LEU A 24 6.66 4.93 -28.60
N LEU A 25 5.68 4.09 -28.27
CA LEU A 25 5.81 3.05 -27.27
C LEU A 25 5.66 1.69 -27.94
N ASP A 26 6.62 0.81 -27.68
CA ASP A 26 6.53 -0.59 -28.06
C ASP A 26 5.43 -1.29 -27.26
N ASP A 27 4.82 -2.31 -27.86
CA ASP A 27 3.76 -3.11 -27.25
C ASP A 27 4.17 -3.64 -25.87
N GLN A 28 5.45 -3.99 -25.67
CA GLN A 28 5.93 -4.45 -24.37
C GLN A 28 5.87 -3.36 -23.29
N VAL A 29 6.10 -2.10 -23.65
CA VAL A 29 6.03 -0.97 -22.73
C VAL A 29 4.57 -0.60 -22.46
N LEU A 30 3.71 -0.66 -23.48
CA LEU A 30 2.27 -0.47 -23.32
C LEU A 30 1.66 -1.52 -22.39
N HIS A 31 2.07 -2.78 -22.53
CA HIS A 31 1.69 -3.85 -21.62
C HIS A 31 2.19 -3.59 -20.21
N ARG A 32 3.43 -3.10 -20.05
CA ARG A 32 3.98 -2.73 -18.74
C ARG A 32 3.19 -1.60 -18.08
N ILE A 33 2.85 -0.54 -18.83
CA ILE A 33 2.07 0.59 -18.33
C ILE A 33 0.64 0.16 -17.99
N ALA A 34 0.00 -0.61 -18.85
CA ALA A 34 -1.33 -1.17 -18.60
C ALA A 34 -1.35 -2.10 -17.38
N ARG A 35 -0.23 -2.80 -17.13
CA ARG A 35 -0.03 -3.65 -15.96
C ARG A 35 0.30 -2.85 -14.69
N GLU A 36 0.97 -1.70 -14.80
CA GLU A 36 1.24 -0.77 -13.70
C GLU A 36 -0.03 0.02 -13.26
N GLU A 37 -1.02 0.19 -14.14
CA GLU A 37 -2.30 0.87 -13.83
C GLU A 37 -3.32 -0.03 -13.12
N ARG A 38 -3.20 -1.37 -13.23
CA ARG A 38 -3.87 -2.26 -12.27
C ARG A 38 -3.03 -2.19 -10.99
N GLY A 39 -3.56 -1.54 -9.96
CA GLY A 39 -2.99 -1.53 -8.61
C GLY A 39 -2.37 -2.89 -8.33
N ASN A 40 -1.09 -2.87 -7.97
CA ASN A 40 -0.22 -4.03 -8.01
C ASN A 40 -0.95 -5.19 -7.32
N ASN A 41 -1.32 -6.21 -8.10
CA ASN A 41 -2.02 -7.37 -7.57
C ASN A 41 -1.00 -8.29 -6.88
N MET A 42 -0.17 -7.69 -6.02
CA MET A 42 0.75 -8.41 -5.17
C MET A 42 -0.12 -9.15 -4.17
N ALA A 43 -0.06 -10.48 -4.24
CA ALA A 43 -0.76 -11.31 -3.26
C ALA A 43 -0.36 -10.85 -1.85
N PRO A 44 -1.31 -10.70 -0.91
CA PRO A 44 -0.99 -10.28 0.43
C PRO A 44 0.02 -11.27 1.03
N LYS A 45 1.19 -10.75 1.40
CA LYS A 45 2.21 -11.49 2.14
C LYS A 45 1.87 -11.48 3.62
N LYS A 46 2.37 -12.48 4.34
CA LYS A 46 2.32 -12.51 5.80
C LYS A 46 3.43 -11.65 6.40
N ILE A 47 3.21 -11.09 7.59
CA ILE A 47 4.19 -10.23 8.30
C ILE A 47 5.55 -10.91 8.44
N ALA A 48 5.59 -12.21 8.73
CA ALA A 48 6.85 -12.95 8.86
C ALA A 48 7.67 -13.09 7.56
N ASP A 49 7.02 -12.96 6.40
CA ASP A 49 7.66 -13.10 5.07
C ASP A 49 8.02 -11.75 4.44
N ILE A 50 7.76 -10.63 5.15
CA ILE A 50 8.09 -9.30 4.67
C ILE A 50 9.55 -8.97 5.00
N GLY A 51 10.32 -8.58 3.99
CA GLY A 51 11.69 -8.11 4.13
C GLY A 51 11.83 -6.62 4.45
N ASP A 52 13.07 -6.14 4.48
CA ASP A 52 13.40 -4.73 4.68
C ASP A 52 13.31 -3.95 3.37
N ARG A 53 12.74 -2.73 3.44
CA ARG A 53 12.73 -1.75 2.34
C ARG A 53 12.08 -2.25 1.05
N GLU A 54 11.06 -3.09 1.15
CA GLU A 54 10.26 -3.55 0.00
C GLU A 54 8.84 -2.98 0.00
N GLU A 55 8.24 -2.94 -1.18
CA GLU A 55 6.81 -2.67 -1.36
C GLU A 55 6.04 -3.98 -1.21
N VAL A 56 5.05 -4.01 -0.32
CA VAL A 56 4.25 -5.19 -0.03
C VAL A 56 2.78 -4.87 0.10
N SER A 57 1.98 -5.90 -0.11
CA SER A 57 0.58 -5.92 0.30
C SER A 57 0.44 -6.90 1.46
N VAL A 58 -0.35 -6.55 2.48
CA VAL A 58 -0.59 -7.38 3.66
C VAL A 58 -1.97 -7.09 4.23
N VAL A 59 -2.62 -8.12 4.77
CA VAL A 59 -3.86 -7.98 5.53
C VAL A 59 -3.51 -8.06 7.00
N VAL A 60 -3.96 -7.08 7.77
CA VAL A 60 -3.64 -6.94 9.19
C VAL A 60 -4.87 -6.57 9.98
N LYS A 61 -4.90 -6.93 11.25
CA LYS A 61 -5.94 -6.56 12.21
C LYS A 61 -5.43 -5.48 13.14
N VAL A 62 -6.23 -4.45 13.35
CA VAL A 62 -5.87 -3.35 14.26
C VAL A 62 -5.95 -3.82 15.70
N VAL A 63 -4.84 -3.71 16.43
CA VAL A 63 -4.81 -4.03 17.88
C VAL A 63 -4.78 -2.78 18.74
N ARG A 64 -4.22 -1.68 18.23
CA ARG A 64 -4.12 -0.42 18.97
C ARG A 64 -3.95 0.75 18.03
N ILE A 65 -4.73 1.79 18.23
CA ILE A 65 -4.59 3.08 17.53
C ILE A 65 -3.96 4.05 18.51
N ASN A 66 -2.77 4.58 18.21
CA ASN A 66 -2.16 5.63 19.03
C ASN A 66 -2.64 7.02 18.59
N GLU A 67 -2.39 8.00 19.45
CA GLU A 67 -2.68 9.40 19.19
C GLU A 67 -1.75 9.98 18.12
N THR A 68 -2.26 10.97 17.39
CA THR A 68 -1.50 11.72 16.40
C THR A 68 -0.47 12.60 17.11
N LYS A 69 0.81 12.44 16.75
CA LYS A 69 1.90 13.29 17.20
C LYS A 69 2.21 14.35 16.15
N THR A 70 2.31 15.60 16.58
CA THR A 70 2.71 16.72 15.71
C THR A 70 4.16 17.12 16.01
N PHE A 71 4.90 17.51 14.97
CA PHE A 71 6.29 17.95 15.08
C PHE A 71 6.59 19.05 14.05
N GLN A 72 7.57 19.90 14.31
CA GLN A 72 8.00 20.89 13.30
C GLN A 72 8.97 20.27 12.30
N LYS A 73 8.66 20.42 11.00
CA LYS A 73 9.55 19.98 9.92
C LYS A 73 10.73 20.94 9.77
N ARG A 74 11.91 20.38 9.47
CA ARG A 74 13.14 21.17 9.23
C ARG A 74 13.03 22.13 8.03
N THR A 75 12.10 21.87 7.11
CA THR A 75 11.83 22.69 5.92
C THR A 75 10.84 23.84 6.19
N GLY A 76 10.38 24.01 7.42
CA GLY A 76 9.21 24.82 7.74
C GLY A 76 7.93 24.03 7.51
N GLY A 77 6.96 24.19 8.42
CA GLY A 77 5.67 23.49 8.42
C GLY A 77 5.49 22.51 9.59
N GLU A 78 4.24 22.14 9.84
CA GLU A 78 3.86 21.10 10.81
C GLU A 78 3.83 19.74 10.10
N GLY A 79 4.48 18.75 10.70
CA GLY A 79 4.39 17.35 10.33
C GLY A 79 3.56 16.59 11.33
N ARG A 80 2.74 15.67 10.85
CA ARG A 80 1.90 14.83 11.70
C ARG A 80 2.27 13.37 11.48
N VAL A 81 2.33 12.59 12.55
CA VAL A 81 2.59 11.15 12.48
C VAL A 81 1.67 10.43 13.45
N ARG A 82 1.04 9.36 12.99
CA ARG A 82 0.20 8.50 13.81
C ARG A 82 0.62 7.06 13.62
N ASN A 83 0.85 6.38 14.73
CA ASN A 83 1.26 4.99 14.73
C ASN A 83 0.09 4.11 15.13
N ILE A 84 -0.16 3.06 14.36
CA ILE A 84 -1.19 2.07 14.64
C ILE A 84 -0.48 0.72 14.77
N ASN A 85 -0.68 0.05 15.89
CA ASN A 85 -0.19 -1.31 16.01
C ASN A 85 -1.22 -2.24 15.38
N VAL A 86 -0.73 -3.12 14.53
CA VAL A 86 -1.55 -4.09 13.79
C VAL A 86 -0.89 -5.46 13.89
N GLU A 87 -1.69 -6.51 13.78
CA GLU A 87 -1.22 -7.88 13.87
C GLU A 87 -1.81 -8.75 12.76
N ASP A 88 -1.13 -9.84 12.46
CA ASP A 88 -1.61 -10.90 11.59
C ASP A 88 -1.23 -12.24 12.23
N GLU A 89 -1.69 -13.34 11.66
CA GLU A 89 -1.47 -14.70 12.16
C GLU A 89 0.01 -15.06 12.36
N THR A 90 0.91 -14.35 11.68
CA THR A 90 2.36 -14.60 11.71
C THR A 90 3.14 -13.66 12.63
N GLY A 91 2.54 -12.57 13.12
CA GLY A 91 3.25 -11.61 13.97
C GLY A 91 2.58 -10.26 14.09
N THR A 92 3.30 -9.30 14.68
CA THR A 92 2.84 -7.92 14.89
C THR A 92 3.71 -6.94 14.13
N CYS A 93 3.11 -5.90 13.57
CA CYS A 93 3.81 -4.79 12.93
C CYS A 93 3.19 -3.44 13.30
N ARG A 94 3.82 -2.35 12.88
CA ARG A 94 3.34 -1.00 13.13
C ARG A 94 3.07 -0.27 11.82
N LEU A 95 1.84 0.15 11.63
CA LEU A 95 1.42 1.01 10.54
C LEU A 95 1.66 2.48 10.92
N THR A 96 2.55 3.15 10.20
CA THR A 96 2.88 4.56 10.37
C THR A 96 2.19 5.39 9.29
N LEU A 97 1.31 6.29 9.74
CA LEU A 97 0.57 7.24 8.90
C LEU A 97 1.20 8.62 9.04
N TRP A 98 1.32 9.33 7.91
CA TRP A 98 2.00 10.62 7.83
C TRP A 98 1.06 11.71 7.34
N ASP A 99 1.24 12.91 7.88
CA ASP A 99 0.60 14.16 7.46
C ASP A 99 -0.93 14.07 7.32
N ASP A 100 -1.45 13.92 6.10
CA ASP A 100 -2.89 13.82 5.83
C ASP A 100 -3.42 12.40 6.11
N ASP A 101 -2.56 11.38 6.05
CA ASP A 101 -2.97 10.00 6.33
C ASP A 101 -3.30 9.78 7.81
N VAL A 102 -2.93 10.70 8.71
CA VAL A 102 -3.17 10.54 10.16
C VAL A 102 -4.66 10.55 10.54
N SER A 103 -5.51 11.15 9.69
CA SER A 103 -6.96 11.18 9.88
C SER A 103 -7.67 9.95 9.31
N LEU A 104 -6.99 9.11 8.52
CA LEU A 104 -7.58 7.88 7.94
C LEU A 104 -8.35 7.01 8.94
N PRO A 105 -7.89 6.81 10.18
CA PRO A 105 -8.64 6.02 11.16
C PRO A 105 -9.97 6.64 11.54
N GLU A 106 -10.05 7.97 11.59
CA GLU A 106 -11.27 8.70 11.89
C GLU A 106 -12.18 8.77 10.66
N ASP A 107 -11.59 9.04 9.49
CA ASP A 107 -12.31 9.14 8.22
C ASP A 107 -12.98 7.83 7.80
N MET A 108 -12.32 6.69 8.07
CA MET A 108 -12.82 5.34 7.73
C MET A 108 -13.45 4.63 8.94
N ASN A 109 -13.57 5.29 10.09
CA ASN A 109 -14.13 4.71 11.32
C ASN A 109 -13.44 3.38 11.72
N ILE A 110 -12.10 3.36 11.65
CA ILE A 110 -11.27 2.22 12.02
C ILE A 110 -11.26 2.08 13.54
N GLU A 111 -11.62 0.90 14.04
CA GLU A 111 -11.63 0.58 15.46
C GLU A 111 -10.64 -0.55 15.79
N ILE A 112 -10.41 -0.77 17.08
CA ILE A 112 -9.64 -1.93 17.52
C ILE A 112 -10.42 -3.19 17.16
N GLY A 113 -9.76 -4.09 16.43
CA GLY A 113 -10.35 -5.32 15.92
C GLY A 113 -10.70 -5.28 14.43
N THR A 114 -10.69 -4.11 13.80
CA THR A 114 -10.94 -3.95 12.37
C THR A 114 -9.81 -4.58 11.54
N GLN A 115 -10.16 -5.27 10.46
CA GLN A 115 -9.21 -5.77 9.48
C GLN A 115 -8.96 -4.72 8.40
N LEU A 116 -7.68 -4.50 8.09
CA LEU A 116 -7.18 -3.57 7.11
C LEU A 116 -6.37 -4.31 6.07
N LYS A 117 -6.67 -4.02 4.81
CA LYS A 117 -5.88 -4.43 3.67
C LYS A 117 -4.95 -3.29 3.26
N LEU A 118 -3.67 -3.50 3.45
CA LEU A 118 -2.60 -2.62 3.03
C LEU A 118 -2.11 -3.09 1.66
N THR A 119 -2.18 -2.24 0.64
CA THR A 119 -1.74 -2.54 -0.73
C THR A 119 -0.65 -1.57 -1.13
N ASP A 120 0.41 -2.05 -1.80
CA ASP A 120 1.56 -1.23 -2.26
C ASP A 120 2.17 -0.34 -1.16
N CYS A 121 2.19 -0.87 0.08
CA CYS A 121 2.72 -0.16 1.22
C CYS A 121 4.23 -0.42 1.35
N TYR A 122 4.95 0.59 1.83
CA TYR A 122 6.39 0.52 1.99
C TYR A 122 6.77 0.03 3.38
N THR A 123 7.64 -0.97 3.41
CA THR A 123 8.10 -1.61 4.64
C THR A 123 9.49 -1.14 5.03
N LYS A 124 9.74 -1.08 6.33
CA LYS A 124 11.03 -0.73 6.88
C LYS A 124 11.25 -1.49 8.17
N HIS A 125 12.38 -2.17 8.29
CA HIS A 125 12.80 -2.71 9.57
C HIS A 125 13.37 -1.60 10.45
N THR A 126 12.86 -1.54 11.67
CA THR A 126 13.32 -0.66 12.74
C THR A 126 13.70 -1.51 13.96
N ASP A 127 14.44 -0.98 14.94
CA ASP A 127 14.77 -1.68 16.20
C ASP A 127 13.54 -2.21 16.97
N PHE A 128 12.35 -1.68 16.68
CA PHE A 128 11.08 -2.09 17.29
C PHE A 128 10.29 -3.12 16.47
N GLY A 129 10.83 -3.59 15.35
CA GLY A 129 10.18 -4.55 14.44
C GLY A 129 9.88 -3.97 13.06
N LEU A 130 8.90 -4.56 12.37
CA LEU A 130 8.48 -4.15 11.05
C LEU A 130 7.56 -2.92 11.12
N ASP A 131 8.00 -1.82 10.52
CA ASP A 131 7.17 -0.64 10.28
C ASP A 131 6.66 -0.65 8.83
N ILE A 132 5.35 -0.48 8.67
CA ILE A 132 4.68 -0.35 7.38
C ILE A 132 4.20 1.09 7.25
N SER A 133 4.41 1.69 6.09
CA SER A 133 3.92 3.03 5.78
C SER A 133 3.16 3.00 4.46
N LYS A 134 2.14 3.84 4.32
CA LYS A 134 1.37 3.91 3.07
C LYS A 134 2.27 4.25 1.87
N GLY A 135 3.27 5.11 2.06
CA GLY A 135 4.08 5.59 0.96
C GLY A 135 3.26 6.42 -0.05
N ARG A 136 3.81 6.64 -1.25
CA ARG A 136 3.14 7.47 -2.27
C ARG A 136 2.06 6.73 -3.05
N LYS A 137 2.22 5.43 -3.24
CA LYS A 137 1.33 4.58 -4.05
C LYS A 137 0.41 3.69 -3.21
N GLY A 138 0.68 3.54 -1.92
CA GLY A 138 -0.06 2.60 -1.11
C GLY A 138 -1.50 3.02 -0.87
N LYS A 139 -2.32 2.00 -0.67
CA LYS A 139 -3.74 2.10 -0.38
C LYS A 139 -4.03 1.32 0.89
N ILE A 140 -4.95 1.85 1.67
CA ILE A 140 -5.44 1.25 2.90
C ILE A 140 -6.94 1.11 2.73
N GLU A 141 -7.43 -0.12 2.78
CA GLU A 141 -8.84 -0.45 2.60
C GLU A 141 -9.33 -1.28 3.79
N LEU A 142 -10.60 -1.15 4.12
CA LEU A 142 -11.27 -2.03 5.09
C LEU A 142 -11.54 -3.38 4.40
N GLU A 143 -11.33 -4.48 5.11
CA GLU A 143 -11.73 -5.82 4.66
C GLU A 143 -13.14 -6.18 5.14
#